data_AF-A0A9E2HWW7-F1
#
_entry.id   AF-A0A9E2HWW7-F1
#
_cell.length_a   1.000
_cell.length_b   1.000
_cell.length_c   1.000
_cell.angle_alpha   90.00
_cell.angle_beta   90.00
_cell.angle_gamma   90.00
#
_symmetry.space_group_name_H-M   'P 1'
#
loop_
_entity.id
_entity.type
_entity.pdbx_description
1 polymer ?
#
loop_
_entity_poly.entity_id
_entity_poly.type
_entity_poly.pdbx_seq_one_letter_code
_entity_poly.pdbx_strand_id
1 'polypeptide(L)'
;MMKNVIWFNQLGMDDVKTVGGKNASLGEMIQHLSGMGLQVPMGFATTADAYKKFIAQKGLGQKIHRILGDLNVADIDALKQAGAEIRQSIRDTPFLSDFEADLEAAYNKLLTLNQNKDVSVAVRSSATAEDLPDASFAGQQETVLNVSGLSELMQAVKVVFASLFTDRAIAYRVHHGFAHDQVALSAGIQYMVRSDLGGSGVAFSLDTESGFRDVVFITAAYGLGETVVQGEVNPDEYYLYKPNLAANRRAILRKNCGTKAIKMVYAAPEENLNSYVKKVPVEPENQLKFVLNDSELHELAKAIVLIEKHYD
;
A
#
# COMPACT_ATOMS: atom_id res chain seq x y z
N MET A 1 11.75 -18.71 18.25
CA MET A 1 10.83 -18.99 17.13
C MET A 1 10.57 -17.66 16.43
N MET A 2 10.84 -17.53 15.14
CA MET A 2 10.61 -16.25 14.44
C MET A 2 9.11 -16.00 14.30
N LYS A 3 8.66 -14.79 14.65
CA LYS A 3 7.24 -14.40 14.60
C LYS A 3 6.74 -14.37 13.17
N ASN A 4 5.52 -14.85 12.95
CA ASN A 4 4.88 -14.80 11.64
C ASN A 4 4.26 -13.42 11.33
N VAL A 5 3.88 -12.70 12.39
CA VAL A 5 3.25 -11.38 12.34
C VAL A 5 3.91 -10.44 13.35
N ILE A 6 4.09 -9.18 12.97
CA ILE A 6 4.66 -8.11 13.82
C ILE A 6 3.76 -6.88 13.72
N TRP A 7 3.46 -6.25 14.85
CA TRP A 7 2.64 -5.03 14.88
C TRP A 7 3.44 -3.83 14.39
N PHE A 8 2.82 -2.88 13.69
CA PHE A 8 3.56 -1.73 13.14
C PHE A 8 4.27 -0.90 14.22
N ASN A 9 3.70 -0.79 15.42
CA ASN A 9 4.35 -0.09 16.53
C ASN A 9 5.57 -0.84 17.12
N GLN A 10 5.94 -1.99 16.57
CA GLN A 10 7.12 -2.78 16.90
C GLN A 10 8.12 -2.84 15.74
N LEU A 11 7.90 -2.07 14.68
CA LEU A 11 8.73 -2.05 13.47
C LEU A 11 9.41 -0.68 13.35
N GLY A 12 10.60 -0.68 12.75
CA GLY A 12 11.32 0.53 12.31
C GLY A 12 12.13 0.25 11.04
N MET A 13 12.94 1.22 10.62
CA MET A 13 13.75 1.09 9.39
C MET A 13 14.80 -0.04 9.43
N ASP A 14 15.18 -0.54 10.60
CA ASP A 14 16.05 -1.71 10.73
C ASP A 14 15.37 -3.04 10.35
N ASP A 15 14.03 -3.05 10.23
CA ASP A 15 13.23 -4.24 9.96
C ASP A 15 12.93 -4.47 8.47
N VAL A 16 13.53 -3.69 7.54
CA VAL A 16 13.24 -3.78 6.09
C VAL A 16 13.43 -5.20 5.54
N LYS A 17 14.45 -5.94 5.99
CA LYS A 17 14.67 -7.34 5.57
C LYS A 17 13.58 -8.30 6.09
N THR A 18 12.89 -7.93 7.15
CA THR A 18 11.86 -8.74 7.82
C THR A 18 10.48 -8.44 7.27
N VAL A 19 10.15 -7.18 6.99
CA VAL A 19 8.78 -6.74 6.63
C VAL A 19 8.69 -5.90 5.35
N GLY A 20 9.80 -5.67 4.65
CA GLY A 20 9.86 -4.81 3.47
C GLY A 20 9.88 -3.31 3.79
N GLY A 21 10.24 -2.50 2.79
CA GLY A 21 10.48 -1.06 2.93
C GLY A 21 9.25 -0.29 3.41
N LYS A 22 8.10 -0.49 2.75
CA LYS A 22 6.84 0.18 3.11
C LYS A 22 6.37 -0.10 4.54
N ASN A 23 6.39 -1.36 5.00
CA ASN A 23 5.94 -1.68 6.36
C ASN A 23 6.92 -1.20 7.43
N ALA A 24 8.22 -1.25 7.14
CA ALA A 24 9.26 -0.67 8.00
C ALA A 24 9.07 0.86 8.15
N SER A 25 8.87 1.57 7.04
CA SER A 25 8.59 3.02 7.05
C SER A 25 7.28 3.36 7.79
N LEU A 26 6.21 2.56 7.63
CA LEU A 26 4.99 2.75 8.41
C LEU A 26 5.23 2.60 9.92
N GLY A 27 6.02 1.59 10.31
CA GLY A 27 6.40 1.38 11.70
C GLY A 27 7.21 2.53 12.27
N GLU A 28 8.22 2.99 11.52
CA GLU A 28 9.07 4.13 11.84
C GLU A 28 8.22 5.39 12.14
N MET A 29 7.28 5.72 11.26
CA MET A 29 6.38 6.86 11.46
C MET A 29 5.48 6.67 12.69
N ILE A 30 4.97 5.46 12.94
CA ILE A 30 4.13 5.18 14.11
C ILE A 30 4.93 5.34 15.41
N GLN A 31 6.17 4.85 15.46
CA GLN A 31 7.00 4.92 16.66
C GLN A 31 7.47 6.34 16.97
N HIS A 32 7.92 7.08 15.96
CA HIS A 32 8.63 8.34 16.16
C HIS A 32 7.74 9.57 15.98
N LEU A 33 6.73 9.53 15.12
CA LEU A 33 5.98 10.72 14.71
C LEU A 33 4.56 10.78 15.31
N SER A 34 4.02 9.67 15.86
CA SER A 34 2.69 9.69 16.50
C SER A 34 2.61 10.67 17.67
N GLY A 35 3.68 10.78 18.47
CA GLY A 35 3.78 11.75 19.57
C GLY A 35 3.83 13.21 19.13
N MET A 36 4.10 13.45 17.84
CA MET A 36 4.19 14.77 17.23
C MET A 36 2.93 15.15 16.44
N GLY A 37 1.85 14.38 16.60
CA GLY A 37 0.53 14.64 16.01
C GLY A 37 0.30 14.00 14.65
N LEU A 38 1.25 13.22 14.11
CA LEU A 38 1.00 12.44 12.90
C LEU A 38 0.09 11.25 13.21
N GLN A 39 -1.05 11.17 12.53
CA GLN A 39 -1.98 10.06 12.70
C GLN A 39 -1.78 9.03 11.60
N VAL A 40 -1.13 7.91 11.95
CA VAL A 40 -0.99 6.76 11.06
C VAL A 40 -1.90 5.63 11.56
N PRO A 41 -2.81 5.08 10.74
CA PRO A 41 -3.68 4.00 11.16
C PRO A 41 -2.87 2.77 11.60
N MET A 42 -3.29 2.17 12.72
CA MET A 42 -2.65 0.96 13.23
C MET A 42 -2.95 -0.28 12.38
N GLY A 43 -2.13 -1.31 12.59
CA GLY A 43 -2.16 -2.57 11.88
C GLY A 43 -0.96 -3.44 12.23
N PHE A 44 -0.72 -4.43 11.39
CA PHE A 44 0.38 -5.39 11.54
C PHE A 44 0.87 -5.86 10.18
N ALA A 45 2.09 -6.39 10.14
CA ALA A 45 2.71 -6.95 8.95
C ALA A 45 2.98 -8.45 9.13
N THR A 46 2.83 -9.23 8.07
CA THR A 46 3.39 -10.59 8.00
C THR A 46 4.89 -10.50 7.80
N THR A 47 5.67 -11.50 8.21
CA THR A 47 7.11 -11.50 7.98
C THR A 47 7.48 -12.15 6.65
N ALA A 48 8.60 -11.72 6.07
CA ALA A 48 9.20 -12.34 4.89
C ALA A 48 9.50 -13.83 5.12
N ASP A 49 9.85 -14.21 6.35
CA ASP A 49 10.08 -15.61 6.71
C ASP A 49 8.78 -16.42 6.76
N ALA A 50 7.66 -15.82 7.16
CA ALA A 50 6.35 -16.47 7.04
C ALA A 50 6.00 -16.74 5.57
N TYR A 51 6.27 -15.79 4.68
CA TYR A 51 6.14 -15.98 3.23
C TYR A 51 7.04 -17.11 2.71
N LYS A 52 8.33 -17.12 3.07
CA LYS A 52 9.27 -18.17 2.66
C LYS A 52 8.82 -19.56 3.15
N LYS A 53 8.41 -19.67 4.41
CA LYS A 53 7.84 -20.92 4.97
C LYS A 53 6.63 -21.35 4.18
N PHE A 54 5.73 -20.42 3.84
CA PHE A 54 4.54 -20.70 3.05
C PHE A 54 4.88 -21.23 1.65
N ILE A 55 5.82 -20.60 0.94
CA ILE A 55 6.27 -21.05 -0.39
C ILE A 55 7.01 -22.39 -0.34
N ALA A 56 7.75 -22.66 0.73
CA ALA A 56 8.46 -23.93 0.92
C ALA A 56 7.54 -25.13 1.18
N GLN A 57 6.23 -24.91 1.39
CA GLN A 57 5.28 -25.99 1.63
C GLN A 57 5.00 -26.85 0.40
N LYS A 58 4.79 -28.15 0.64
CA LYS A 58 4.02 -29.05 -0.23
C LYS A 58 4.39 -29.01 -1.72
N GLY A 59 5.65 -28.82 -2.08
CA GLY A 59 6.05 -28.80 -3.49
C GLY A 59 5.84 -27.46 -4.20
N LEU A 60 5.26 -26.44 -3.54
CA LEU A 60 4.92 -25.16 -4.18
C LEU A 60 6.19 -24.45 -4.69
N GLY A 61 7.20 -24.32 -3.85
CA GLY A 61 8.50 -23.77 -4.25
C GLY A 61 9.14 -24.53 -5.41
N GLN A 62 9.14 -25.87 -5.39
CA GLN A 62 9.65 -26.67 -6.50
C GLN A 62 8.84 -26.48 -7.79
N LYS A 63 7.51 -26.38 -7.67
CA LYS A 63 6.62 -26.12 -8.81
C LYS A 63 6.91 -24.76 -9.44
N ILE A 64 7.01 -23.71 -8.62
CA ILE A 64 7.37 -22.35 -9.06
C ILE A 64 8.73 -22.35 -9.74
N HIS A 65 9.73 -22.98 -9.12
CA HIS A 65 11.08 -23.07 -9.68
C HIS A 65 11.09 -23.75 -11.04
N ARG A 66 10.37 -24.87 -11.20
CA ARG A 66 10.25 -25.57 -12.47
C ARG A 66 9.59 -24.71 -13.55
N ILE A 67 8.46 -24.06 -13.22
CA ILE A 67 7.73 -23.21 -14.18
C ILE A 67 8.62 -22.06 -14.66
N LEU A 68 9.37 -21.43 -13.75
CA LEU A 68 10.21 -20.27 -14.08
C LEU A 68 11.55 -20.66 -14.71
N GLY A 69 12.11 -21.84 -14.40
CA GLY A 69 13.40 -22.28 -14.92
C GLY A 69 13.42 -22.47 -16.44
N ASP A 70 12.30 -22.93 -17.02
CA ASP A 70 12.16 -23.16 -18.45
C ASP A 70 11.54 -21.96 -19.19
N LEU A 71 11.22 -20.87 -18.48
CA LEU A 71 10.44 -19.76 -19.01
C LEU A 71 11.30 -18.79 -19.83
N ASN A 72 11.00 -18.69 -21.13
CA ASN A 72 11.45 -17.56 -21.94
C ASN A 72 10.52 -16.35 -21.74
N VAL A 73 10.97 -15.33 -21.00
CA VAL A 73 10.17 -14.12 -20.72
C VAL A 73 9.88 -13.25 -21.96
N ALA A 74 10.58 -13.47 -23.07
CA ALA A 74 10.27 -12.81 -24.34
C ALA A 74 9.04 -13.43 -25.04
N ASP A 75 8.65 -14.65 -24.67
CA ASP A 75 7.38 -15.26 -25.08
C ASP A 75 6.27 -14.80 -24.13
N ILE A 76 5.47 -13.84 -24.62
CA ILE A 76 4.41 -13.18 -23.85
C ILE A 76 3.31 -14.18 -23.45
N ASP A 77 2.99 -15.15 -24.28
CA ASP A 77 1.91 -16.10 -24.00
C ASP A 77 2.37 -17.14 -22.98
N ALA A 78 3.60 -17.65 -23.11
CA ALA A 78 4.23 -18.50 -22.10
C ALA A 78 4.35 -17.78 -20.75
N LEU A 79 4.75 -16.50 -20.74
CA LEU A 79 4.84 -15.67 -19.53
C LEU A 79 3.48 -15.51 -18.84
N LYS A 80 2.43 -15.21 -19.59
CA LYS A 80 1.06 -15.09 -19.05
C LYS A 80 0.59 -16.41 -18.44
N GLN A 81 0.81 -17.52 -19.15
CA GLN A 81 0.41 -18.84 -18.68
C GLN A 81 1.15 -19.23 -17.40
N ALA A 82 2.48 -19.07 -17.39
CA ALA A 82 3.33 -19.36 -16.24
C ALA A 82 2.93 -18.50 -15.03
N GLY A 83 2.76 -17.19 -15.23
CA GLY A 83 2.32 -16.27 -14.18
C GLY A 83 0.96 -16.65 -13.62
N ALA A 84 -0.03 -16.94 -14.47
CA ALA A 84 -1.36 -17.35 -14.04
C ALA A 84 -1.34 -18.68 -13.26
N GLU A 85 -0.58 -19.67 -13.72
CA GLU A 85 -0.47 -20.97 -13.04
C GLU A 85 0.18 -20.83 -11.65
N ILE A 86 1.24 -20.04 -11.53
CA ILE A 86 1.91 -19.80 -10.24
C ILE A 86 0.96 -19.07 -9.29
N ARG A 87 0.32 -17.98 -9.74
CA ARG A 87 -0.63 -17.21 -8.90
C ARG A 87 -1.79 -18.07 -8.44
N GLN A 88 -2.32 -18.94 -9.29
CA GLN A 88 -3.37 -19.88 -8.91
C GLN A 88 -2.88 -20.90 -7.88
N SER A 89 -1.70 -21.47 -8.09
CA SER A 89 -1.10 -22.44 -7.15
C SER A 89 -0.88 -21.82 -5.76
N ILE A 90 -0.49 -20.55 -5.68
CA ILE A 90 -0.38 -19.80 -4.42
C ILE A 90 -1.74 -19.64 -3.75
N ARG A 91 -2.79 -19.26 -4.50
CA ARG A 91 -4.15 -19.09 -3.97
C ARG A 91 -4.74 -20.40 -3.44
N ASP A 92 -4.49 -21.50 -4.13
CA ASP A 92 -5.00 -22.83 -3.77
C ASP A 92 -4.24 -23.47 -2.60
N THR A 93 -3.00 -23.05 -2.36
CA THR A 93 -2.19 -23.58 -1.25
C THR A 93 -2.74 -23.07 0.09
N PRO A 94 -3.12 -23.95 1.04
CA PRO A 94 -3.55 -23.53 2.36
C PRO A 94 -2.39 -22.91 3.14
N PHE A 95 -2.69 -22.01 4.05
CA PHE A 95 -1.68 -21.49 4.96
C PHE A 95 -1.27 -22.58 5.98
N LEU A 96 -0.11 -22.38 6.62
CA LEU A 96 0.29 -23.22 7.75
C LEU A 96 -0.60 -22.89 8.95
N SER A 97 -0.92 -23.89 9.78
CA SER A 97 -1.83 -23.69 10.92
C SER A 97 -1.31 -22.69 11.96
N ASP A 98 0.02 -22.59 12.14
CA ASP A 98 0.63 -21.58 13.01
C ASP A 98 0.50 -20.16 12.41
N PHE A 99 0.68 -20.04 11.10
CA PHE A 99 0.48 -18.77 10.38
C PHE A 99 -0.98 -18.30 10.41
N GLU A 100 -1.94 -19.21 10.20
CA GLU A 100 -3.37 -18.91 10.28
C GLU A 100 -3.76 -18.43 11.68
N ALA A 101 -3.31 -19.13 12.72
CA ALA A 101 -3.59 -18.76 14.11
C ALA A 101 -2.99 -17.39 14.48
N ASP A 102 -1.77 -17.08 14.03
CA ASP A 102 -1.14 -15.79 14.28
C ASP A 102 -1.87 -14.63 13.56
N LEU A 103 -2.32 -14.85 12.31
CA LEU A 103 -3.12 -13.88 11.57
C LEU A 103 -4.49 -13.65 12.22
N GLU A 104 -5.18 -14.72 12.62
CA GLU A 104 -6.47 -14.63 13.31
C GLU A 104 -6.34 -13.86 14.63
N ALA A 105 -5.34 -14.20 15.45
CA ALA A 105 -5.10 -13.51 16.72
C ALA A 105 -4.80 -12.02 16.50
N ALA A 106 -3.99 -11.67 15.49
CA ALA A 106 -3.67 -10.29 15.18
C ALA A 106 -4.89 -9.52 14.67
N TYR A 107 -5.69 -10.12 13.79
CA TYR A 107 -6.92 -9.53 13.29
C TYR A 107 -7.95 -9.30 14.39
N ASN A 108 -8.22 -10.30 15.23
CA ASN A 108 -9.16 -10.17 16.36
C ASN A 108 -8.72 -9.09 17.37
N LYS A 109 -7.41 -8.96 17.60
CA LYS A 109 -6.87 -7.86 18.41
C LYS A 109 -7.07 -6.51 17.74
N LEU A 110 -6.90 -6.41 16.41
CA LEU A 110 -7.18 -5.18 15.67
C LEU A 110 -8.67 -4.79 15.75
N LEU A 111 -9.58 -5.76 15.66
CA LEU A 111 -11.03 -5.54 15.88
C LEU A 111 -11.30 -4.97 17.28
N THR A 112 -10.70 -5.60 18.29
CA THR A 112 -10.87 -5.19 19.70
C THR A 112 -10.37 -3.77 19.94
N LEU A 113 -9.19 -3.41 19.40
CA LEU A 113 -8.62 -2.06 19.50
C LEU A 113 -9.53 -1.00 18.86
N ASN A 114 -10.34 -1.39 17.88
CA ASN A 114 -11.29 -0.52 17.18
C ASN A 114 -12.75 -0.71 17.68
N GLN A 115 -12.92 -1.23 18.90
CA GLN A 115 -14.21 -1.39 19.59
C GLN A 115 -15.21 -2.26 18.81
N ASN A 116 -14.74 -3.21 18.00
CA ASN A 116 -15.57 -4.10 17.18
C ASN A 116 -16.60 -3.36 16.30
N LYS A 117 -16.30 -2.12 15.90
CA LYS A 117 -17.06 -1.45 14.82
C LYS A 117 -16.82 -2.21 13.50
N ASP A 118 -17.55 -1.87 12.44
CA ASP A 118 -17.32 -2.42 11.10
C ASP A 118 -15.90 -2.10 10.60
N VAL A 119 -14.93 -2.90 11.04
CA VAL A 119 -13.52 -2.74 10.71
C VAL A 119 -13.31 -3.30 9.33
N SER A 120 -12.86 -2.44 8.44
CA SER A 120 -12.27 -2.85 7.18
C SER A 120 -10.77 -2.59 7.22
N VAL A 121 -10.01 -3.42 6.52
CA VAL A 121 -8.55 -3.32 6.42
C VAL A 121 -8.10 -3.20 4.97
N ALA A 122 -6.98 -2.51 4.76
CA ALA A 122 -6.19 -2.56 3.54
C ALA A 122 -5.11 -3.63 3.71
N VAL A 123 -4.97 -4.50 2.72
CA VAL A 123 -3.86 -5.46 2.65
C VAL A 123 -2.93 -5.01 1.54
N ARG A 124 -1.73 -4.59 1.91
CA ARG A 124 -0.73 -4.00 1.01
C ARG A 124 0.53 -4.82 0.98
N SER A 125 1.06 -4.98 -0.22
CA SER A 125 2.37 -5.58 -0.47
C SER A 125 3.50 -4.66 0.00
N SER A 126 4.53 -5.26 0.59
CA SER A 126 5.80 -4.62 0.92
C SER A 126 6.94 -5.60 0.64
N ALA A 127 7.75 -5.31 -0.39
CA ALA A 127 8.82 -6.21 -0.80
C ALA A 127 10.11 -5.92 -0.03
N THR A 128 10.88 -6.97 0.23
CA THR A 128 12.19 -6.89 0.92
C THR A 128 13.33 -6.39 0.03
N ALA A 129 13.11 -6.34 -1.28
CA ALA A 129 14.10 -5.94 -2.29
C ALA A 129 13.93 -4.49 -2.80
N GLU A 130 13.18 -3.65 -2.08
CA GLU A 130 12.97 -2.24 -2.42
C GLU A 130 14.25 -1.38 -2.23
N ASP A 131 15.28 -1.90 -1.57
CA ASP A 131 16.55 -1.21 -1.29
C ASP A 131 17.59 -1.28 -2.42
N LEU A 132 17.28 -1.90 -3.56
CA LEU A 132 18.16 -1.79 -4.71
C LEU A 132 17.95 -0.41 -5.35
N PRO A 133 19.00 0.40 -5.56
CA PRO A 133 18.90 1.80 -5.98
C PRO A 133 18.02 2.06 -7.21
N ASP A 134 17.85 1.05 -8.08
CA ASP A 134 17.05 1.11 -9.30
C ASP A 134 15.74 0.28 -9.24
N ALA A 135 15.46 -0.44 -8.15
CA ALA A 135 14.31 -1.34 -8.05
C ALA A 135 13.09 -0.69 -7.37
N SER A 136 12.55 0.35 -8.00
CA SER A 136 11.19 0.78 -7.68
C SER A 136 10.19 -0.24 -8.25
N PHE A 137 9.77 -1.21 -7.42
CA PHE A 137 8.57 -2.01 -7.70
C PHE A 137 7.27 -1.19 -7.59
N ALA A 138 7.38 0.15 -7.56
CA ALA A 138 6.30 1.10 -7.48
C ALA A 138 5.29 0.85 -8.61
N GLY A 139 4.01 0.72 -8.25
CA GLY A 139 2.92 0.47 -9.18
C GLY A 139 2.82 -0.95 -9.76
N GLN A 140 3.59 -1.93 -9.25
CA GLN A 140 3.48 -3.34 -9.68
C GLN A 140 2.95 -4.30 -8.62
N GLN A 141 2.74 -3.81 -7.39
CA GLN A 141 2.38 -4.66 -6.27
C GLN A 141 0.89 -4.47 -5.93
N GLU A 142 0.18 -5.58 -5.69
CA GLU A 142 -1.27 -5.53 -5.47
C GLU A 142 -1.60 -5.00 -4.07
N THR A 143 -2.65 -4.18 -4.03
CA THR A 143 -3.31 -3.69 -2.82
C THR A 143 -4.77 -4.11 -2.88
N VAL A 144 -5.27 -4.69 -1.79
CA VAL A 144 -6.69 -5.02 -1.63
C VAL A 144 -7.27 -4.10 -0.56
N LEU A 145 -8.26 -3.31 -0.93
CA LEU A 145 -8.91 -2.32 -0.05
C LEU A 145 -10.24 -2.86 0.46
N ASN A 146 -10.72 -2.28 1.57
CA ASN A 146 -12.03 -2.58 2.16
C ASN A 146 -12.26 -4.08 2.46
N VAL A 147 -11.22 -4.78 2.93
CA VAL A 147 -11.32 -6.19 3.30
C VAL A 147 -11.96 -6.28 4.68
N SER A 148 -13.03 -7.06 4.83
CA SER A 148 -13.71 -7.27 6.10
C SER A 148 -14.03 -8.75 6.27
N GLY A 149 -13.71 -9.28 7.45
CA GLY A 149 -13.85 -10.71 7.76
C GLY A 149 -12.52 -11.45 7.70
N LEU A 150 -12.39 -12.47 8.56
CA LEU A 150 -11.16 -13.25 8.65
C LEU A 150 -10.90 -14.06 7.37
N SER A 151 -11.94 -14.64 6.78
CA SER A 151 -11.82 -15.41 5.54
C SER A 151 -11.32 -14.54 4.38
N GLU A 152 -11.91 -13.36 4.23
CA GLU A 152 -11.58 -12.36 3.21
C GLU A 152 -10.16 -11.83 3.42
N LEU A 153 -9.75 -11.62 4.68
CA LEU A 153 -8.37 -11.27 5.02
C LEU A 153 -7.38 -12.34 4.54
N MET A 154 -7.66 -13.62 4.83
CA MET A 154 -6.79 -14.71 4.40
C MET A 154 -6.67 -14.74 2.87
N GLN A 155 -7.77 -14.57 2.15
CA GLN A 155 -7.75 -14.49 0.68
C GLN A 155 -6.96 -13.29 0.18
N ALA A 156 -7.15 -12.11 0.77
CA ALA A 156 -6.42 -10.89 0.41
C ALA A 156 -4.90 -11.04 0.65
N VAL A 157 -4.48 -11.71 1.73
CA VAL A 157 -3.06 -12.02 1.96
C VAL A 157 -2.51 -12.94 0.87
N LYS A 158 -3.27 -13.97 0.43
CA LYS A 158 -2.85 -14.83 -0.69
C LYS A 158 -2.73 -14.07 -2.00
N VAL A 159 -3.67 -13.16 -2.28
CA VAL A 159 -3.64 -12.27 -3.44
C VAL A 159 -2.36 -11.42 -3.42
N VAL A 160 -2.06 -10.79 -2.29
CA VAL A 160 -0.80 -10.04 -2.10
C VAL A 160 0.43 -10.94 -2.29
N PHE A 161 0.47 -12.14 -1.70
CA PHE A 161 1.58 -13.09 -1.88
C PHE A 161 1.77 -13.53 -3.34
N ALA A 162 0.67 -13.71 -4.07
CA ALA A 162 0.67 -14.05 -5.48
C ALA A 162 1.13 -12.88 -6.38
N SER A 163 1.01 -11.63 -5.93
CA SER A 163 1.38 -10.44 -6.71
C SER A 163 2.87 -10.37 -7.07
N LEU A 164 3.73 -11.07 -6.33
CA LEU A 164 5.13 -11.24 -6.74
C LEU A 164 5.26 -11.95 -8.08
N PHE A 165 4.28 -12.73 -8.51
CA PHE A 165 4.31 -13.50 -9.76
C PHE A 165 3.36 -12.94 -10.80
N THR A 166 3.12 -11.62 -10.81
CA THR A 166 2.55 -10.95 -11.98
C THR A 166 3.52 -11.04 -13.16
N ASP A 167 2.97 -11.00 -14.38
CA ASP A 167 3.75 -11.14 -15.61
C ASP A 167 4.84 -10.07 -15.69
N ARG A 168 4.49 -8.83 -15.29
CA ARG A 168 5.41 -7.70 -15.20
C ARG A 168 6.49 -7.92 -14.15
N ALA A 169 6.15 -8.42 -12.96
CA ALA A 169 7.13 -8.67 -11.90
C ALA A 169 8.10 -9.82 -12.25
N ILE A 170 7.62 -10.87 -12.94
CA ILE A 170 8.46 -11.97 -13.44
C ILE A 170 9.45 -11.43 -14.48
N ALA A 171 8.95 -10.75 -15.52
CA ALA A 171 9.79 -10.17 -16.58
C ALA A 171 10.82 -9.20 -16.00
N TYR A 172 10.40 -8.31 -15.10
CA TYR A 172 11.29 -7.34 -14.45
C TYR A 172 12.48 -8.02 -13.77
N ARG A 173 12.23 -9.07 -12.98
CA ARG A 173 13.29 -9.80 -12.29
C ARG A 173 14.25 -10.50 -13.25
N VAL A 174 13.73 -11.14 -14.30
CA VAL A 174 14.59 -11.81 -15.29
C VAL A 174 15.46 -10.80 -16.03
N HIS A 175 14.91 -9.65 -16.44
CA HIS A 175 15.67 -8.60 -17.11
C HIS A 175 16.81 -8.01 -16.27
N HIS A 176 16.62 -7.95 -14.95
CA HIS A 176 17.64 -7.45 -14.02
C HIS A 176 18.51 -8.55 -13.40
N GLY A 177 18.35 -9.80 -13.84
CA GLY A 177 19.12 -10.94 -13.33
C GLY A 177 18.85 -11.30 -11.87
N PHE A 178 17.69 -10.91 -11.31
CA PHE A 178 17.31 -11.30 -9.96
C PHE A 178 16.80 -12.74 -9.91
N ALA A 179 17.40 -13.53 -9.03
CA ALA A 179 16.93 -14.88 -8.78
C ALA A 179 15.53 -14.84 -8.13
N HIS A 180 14.61 -15.65 -8.65
CA HIS A 180 13.21 -15.65 -8.23
C HIS A 180 12.99 -16.13 -6.78
N ASP A 181 13.94 -16.90 -6.25
CA ASP A 181 13.95 -17.45 -4.89
C ASP A 181 14.48 -16.46 -3.83
N GLN A 182 15.12 -15.37 -4.24
CA GLN A 182 15.69 -14.38 -3.33
C GLN A 182 14.69 -13.29 -2.90
N VAL A 183 13.55 -13.16 -3.59
CA VAL A 183 12.57 -12.11 -3.30
C VAL A 183 11.47 -12.65 -2.39
N ALA A 184 11.37 -12.08 -1.20
CA ALA A 184 10.27 -12.33 -0.27
C ALA A 184 9.39 -11.09 -0.12
N LEU A 185 8.11 -11.33 0.17
CA LEU A 185 7.10 -10.30 0.36
C LEU A 185 6.56 -10.35 1.79
N SER A 186 6.26 -9.18 2.32
CA SER A 186 5.43 -8.97 3.50
C SER A 186 4.09 -8.38 3.07
N ALA A 187 3.01 -8.82 3.71
CA ALA A 187 1.72 -8.18 3.62
C ALA A 187 1.51 -7.29 4.85
N GLY A 188 1.33 -5.99 4.64
CA GLY A 188 0.87 -5.03 5.65
C GLY A 188 -0.64 -4.99 5.69
N ILE A 189 -1.22 -5.32 6.85
CA ILE A 189 -2.66 -5.28 7.13
C ILE A 189 -2.91 -4.04 7.98
N GLN A 190 -3.54 -3.02 7.40
CA GLN A 190 -3.75 -1.73 8.05
C GLN A 190 -5.24 -1.39 8.15
N TYR A 191 -5.66 -0.81 9.27
CA TYR A 191 -7.01 -0.27 9.42
C TYR A 191 -7.33 0.74 8.30
N MET A 192 -8.51 0.60 7.67
CA MET A 192 -8.94 1.51 6.61
C MET A 192 -9.45 2.84 7.18
N VAL A 193 -8.95 3.93 6.60
CA VAL A 193 -9.51 5.27 6.81
C VAL A 193 -10.74 5.44 5.92
N ARG A 194 -11.81 6.04 6.46
CA ARG A 194 -13.08 6.31 5.75
C ARG A 194 -12.99 7.48 4.77
N SER A 195 -11.94 7.52 3.93
CA SER A 195 -11.79 8.55 2.90
C SER A 195 -12.78 8.37 1.74
N ASP A 196 -13.50 7.23 1.67
CA ASP A 196 -14.67 7.03 0.80
C ASP A 196 -15.76 8.09 1.05
N LEU A 197 -15.85 8.61 2.28
CA LEU A 197 -16.78 9.66 2.68
C LEU A 197 -16.20 11.08 2.57
N GLY A 198 -14.92 11.21 2.22
CA GLY A 198 -14.21 12.49 2.17
C GLY A 198 -13.28 12.54 0.96
N GLY A 199 -12.00 12.83 1.22
CA GLY A 199 -10.97 12.86 0.19
C GLY A 199 -9.66 12.27 0.66
N SER A 200 -8.79 12.01 -0.31
CA SER A 200 -7.45 11.49 -0.11
C SER A 200 -6.55 11.92 -1.26
N GLY A 201 -5.25 11.67 -1.15
CA GLY A 201 -4.30 12.27 -2.06
C GLY A 201 -2.87 11.80 -1.86
N VAL A 202 -1.97 12.39 -2.63
CA VAL A 202 -0.52 12.16 -2.56
C VAL A 202 0.15 13.49 -2.27
N ALA A 203 1.25 13.46 -1.52
CA ALA A 203 2.03 14.64 -1.29
C ALA A 203 3.52 14.38 -1.50
N PHE A 204 4.21 15.42 -1.95
CA PHE A 204 5.65 15.46 -2.16
C PHE A 204 6.21 16.64 -1.35
N SER A 205 7.33 16.41 -0.68
CA SER A 205 8.04 17.48 0.04
C SER A 205 8.92 18.33 -0.88
N LEU A 206 8.71 18.27 -2.19
CA LEU A 206 9.37 19.11 -3.18
C LEU A 206 8.47 19.23 -4.42
N ASP A 207 8.76 20.19 -5.28
CA ASP A 207 8.18 20.24 -6.62
C ASP A 207 8.81 19.16 -7.50
N THR A 208 8.00 18.21 -7.95
CA THR A 208 8.45 17.06 -8.75
C THR A 208 8.88 17.46 -10.16
N GLU A 209 8.43 18.62 -10.68
CA GLU A 209 8.79 19.06 -12.03
C GLU A 209 10.13 19.81 -12.06
N SER A 210 10.32 20.77 -11.15
CA SER A 210 11.54 21.59 -11.11
C SER A 210 12.62 21.09 -10.15
N GLY A 211 12.27 20.21 -9.21
CA GLY A 211 13.14 19.81 -8.10
C GLY A 211 13.26 20.85 -6.98
N PHE A 212 12.44 21.92 -7.01
CA PHE A 212 12.48 22.96 -5.98
C PHE A 212 12.04 22.43 -4.61
N ARG A 213 12.95 22.45 -3.64
CA ARG A 213 12.77 21.81 -2.32
C ARG A 213 12.03 22.66 -1.28
N ASP A 214 11.85 23.95 -1.49
CA ASP A 214 11.21 24.82 -0.48
C ASP A 214 9.67 24.83 -0.56
N VAL A 215 9.08 23.87 -1.28
CA VAL A 215 7.63 23.72 -1.39
C VAL A 215 7.16 22.33 -0.99
N VAL A 216 5.93 22.27 -0.50
CA VAL A 216 5.16 21.04 -0.37
C VAL A 216 4.12 21.05 -1.49
N PHE A 217 4.12 20.00 -2.30
CA PHE A 217 3.14 19.77 -3.35
C PHE A 217 2.15 18.71 -2.89
N ILE A 218 0.86 19.04 -2.86
CA ILE A 218 -0.22 18.15 -2.42
C ILE A 218 -1.20 18.00 -3.57
N THR A 219 -1.58 16.77 -3.89
CA THR A 219 -2.71 16.46 -4.74
C THR A 219 -3.85 15.87 -3.91
N ALA A 220 -5.11 16.16 -4.24
CA ALA A 220 -6.25 15.56 -3.55
C ALA A 220 -7.46 15.32 -4.47
N ALA A 221 -8.14 14.20 -4.28
CA ALA A 221 -9.42 13.87 -4.92
C ALA A 221 -10.40 13.30 -3.89
N TYR A 222 -11.68 13.24 -4.25
CA TYR A 222 -12.69 12.58 -3.40
C TYR A 222 -12.53 11.07 -3.42
N GLY A 223 -12.87 10.41 -2.30
CA GLY A 223 -12.86 8.96 -2.17
C GLY A 223 -11.52 8.37 -1.71
N LEU A 224 -11.34 7.06 -1.96
CA LEU A 224 -10.11 6.33 -1.68
C LEU A 224 -8.97 6.75 -2.62
N GLY A 225 -7.74 6.78 -2.10
CA GLY A 225 -6.59 7.42 -2.77
C GLY A 225 -6.03 6.67 -3.97
N GLU A 226 -6.49 5.43 -4.19
CA GLU A 226 -6.02 4.60 -5.29
C GLU A 226 -6.23 5.26 -6.65
N THR A 227 -7.31 6.02 -6.85
CA THR A 227 -7.57 6.72 -8.13
C THR A 227 -6.53 7.79 -8.42
N VAL A 228 -6.00 8.45 -7.39
CA VAL A 228 -4.94 9.46 -7.52
C VAL A 228 -3.61 8.79 -7.80
N VAL A 229 -3.29 7.72 -7.05
CA VAL A 229 -2.03 6.96 -7.21
C VAL A 229 -1.93 6.32 -8.60
N GLN A 230 -3.04 5.83 -9.16
CA GLN A 230 -3.11 5.24 -10.50
C GLN A 230 -3.24 6.28 -11.63
N GLY A 231 -3.36 7.58 -11.30
CA GLY A 231 -3.50 8.64 -12.31
C GLY A 231 -4.83 8.61 -13.08
N GLU A 232 -5.88 8.00 -12.52
CA GLU A 232 -7.17 7.85 -13.19
C GLU A 232 -8.09 9.07 -13.01
N VAL A 233 -7.76 9.94 -12.08
CA VAL A 233 -8.49 11.17 -11.78
C VAL A 233 -7.56 12.36 -11.91
N ASN A 234 -8.08 13.50 -12.38
CA ASN A 234 -7.38 14.78 -12.30
C ASN A 234 -7.68 15.42 -10.93
N PRO A 235 -6.73 15.38 -9.97
CA PRO A 235 -6.94 15.83 -8.61
C PRO A 235 -6.82 17.36 -8.51
N ASP A 236 -7.24 17.93 -7.39
CA ASP A 236 -6.80 19.26 -7.02
C ASP A 236 -5.31 19.27 -6.74
N GLU A 237 -4.65 20.40 -6.99
CA GLU A 237 -3.24 20.61 -6.75
C GLU A 237 -3.03 21.82 -5.85
N TYR A 238 -2.15 21.68 -4.86
CA TYR A 238 -1.86 22.71 -3.88
C TYR A 238 -0.35 22.82 -3.68
N TYR A 239 0.17 24.05 -3.73
CA TYR A 239 1.57 24.35 -3.45
C TYR A 239 1.67 25.21 -2.20
N LEU A 240 2.44 24.75 -1.21
CA LEU A 240 2.68 25.45 0.04
C LEU A 240 4.17 25.73 0.23
N TYR A 241 4.52 26.97 0.59
CA TYR A 241 5.90 27.40 0.80
C TYR A 241 6.38 27.06 2.21
N LYS A 242 7.41 26.22 2.34
CA LYS A 242 7.92 25.73 3.63
C LYS A 242 8.42 26.85 4.54
N PRO A 243 9.17 27.88 4.07
CA PRO A 243 9.62 28.96 4.94
C PRO A 243 8.47 29.77 5.57
N ASN A 244 7.38 30.00 4.82
CA ASN A 244 6.19 30.65 5.39
C ASN A 244 5.47 29.75 6.39
N LEU A 245 5.41 28.44 6.12
CA LEU A 245 4.84 27.47 7.05
C LEU A 245 5.59 27.44 8.38
N ALA A 246 6.93 27.45 8.34
CA ALA A 246 7.79 27.50 9.51
C ALA A 246 7.66 28.83 10.28
N ALA A 247 7.45 29.95 9.57
CA ALA A 247 7.21 31.26 10.17
C ALA A 247 5.75 31.48 10.62
N ASN A 248 4.89 30.45 10.54
CA ASN A 248 3.45 30.52 10.83
C ASN A 248 2.73 31.65 10.08
N ARG A 249 3.09 31.84 8.81
CA ARG A 249 2.48 32.79 7.87
C ARG A 249 1.69 32.03 6.80
N ARG A 250 0.90 32.77 6.01
CA ARG A 250 0.18 32.20 4.86
C ARG A 250 1.17 31.50 3.91
N ALA A 251 1.07 30.19 3.81
CA ALA A 251 2.01 29.37 3.05
C ALA A 251 1.49 28.97 1.66
N ILE A 252 0.18 29.00 1.42
CA ILE A 252 -0.42 28.58 0.16
C ILE A 252 -0.04 29.56 -0.97
N LEU A 253 0.75 29.07 -1.93
CA LEU A 253 1.22 29.80 -3.11
C LEU A 253 0.22 29.68 -4.27
N ARG A 254 -0.31 28.47 -4.49
CA ARG A 254 -1.17 28.16 -5.63
C ARG A 254 -2.17 27.07 -5.25
N LYS A 255 -3.38 27.19 -5.79
CA LYS A 255 -4.39 26.14 -5.83
C LYS A 255 -4.90 25.97 -7.26
N ASN A 256 -4.97 24.74 -7.73
CA ASN A 256 -5.55 24.40 -9.03
C ASN A 256 -6.67 23.38 -8.80
N CYS A 257 -7.86 23.65 -9.31
CA CYS A 257 -9.02 22.78 -9.11
C CYS A 257 -9.04 21.71 -10.20
N GLY A 258 -8.91 20.45 -9.81
CA GLY A 258 -9.00 19.32 -10.72
C GLY A 258 -10.44 19.00 -11.09
N THR A 259 -10.67 18.28 -12.19
CA THR A 259 -12.03 17.89 -12.58
C THR A 259 -12.65 16.90 -11.59
N LYS A 260 -11.85 16.04 -10.94
CA LYS A 260 -12.30 15.07 -9.93
C LYS A 260 -13.53 14.28 -10.37
N ALA A 261 -13.60 13.90 -11.65
CA ALA A 261 -14.83 13.40 -12.27
C ALA A 261 -15.33 12.07 -11.68
N ILE A 262 -14.43 11.27 -11.11
CA ILE A 262 -14.72 9.98 -10.48
C ILE A 262 -14.10 9.91 -9.08
N LYS A 263 -14.72 9.12 -8.20
CA LYS A 263 -14.19 8.75 -6.89
C LYS A 263 -14.33 7.25 -6.64
N MET A 264 -13.40 6.68 -5.88
CA MET A 264 -13.51 5.30 -5.41
C MET A 264 -14.15 5.26 -4.03
N VAL A 265 -15.15 4.40 -3.86
CA VAL A 265 -15.92 4.20 -2.63
C VAL A 265 -16.04 2.72 -2.31
N TYR A 266 -16.52 2.40 -1.11
CA TYR A 266 -16.78 1.01 -0.73
C TYR A 266 -17.92 0.45 -1.60
N ALA A 267 -17.72 -0.78 -2.07
CA ALA A 267 -18.80 -1.55 -2.67
C ALA A 267 -19.73 -2.03 -1.55
N ALA A 268 -21.05 -2.01 -1.80
CA ALA A 268 -21.97 -2.62 -0.85
C ALA A 268 -21.92 -4.15 -1.01
N PRO A 269 -22.06 -4.95 0.08
CA PRO A 269 -22.00 -6.41 0.00
C PRO A 269 -23.00 -7.02 -1.01
N GLU A 270 -24.13 -6.36 -1.20
CA GLU A 270 -25.23 -6.80 -2.07
C GLU A 270 -24.92 -6.66 -3.58
N GLU A 271 -23.86 -5.92 -3.94
CA GLU A 271 -23.56 -5.60 -5.34
C GLU A 271 -22.88 -6.74 -6.11
N ASN A 272 -22.58 -7.88 -5.45
CA ASN A 272 -21.95 -9.08 -6.04
C ASN A 272 -20.75 -8.75 -6.95
N LEU A 273 -19.95 -7.76 -6.56
CA LEU A 273 -18.76 -7.38 -7.30
C LEU A 273 -17.60 -8.32 -6.91
N ASN A 274 -16.74 -8.63 -7.88
CA ASN A 274 -15.43 -9.28 -7.64
C ASN A 274 -14.43 -8.36 -6.92
N SER A 275 -14.89 -7.22 -6.39
CA SER A 275 -14.10 -6.16 -5.78
C SER A 275 -14.86 -5.55 -4.60
N TYR A 276 -14.15 -5.29 -3.51
CA TYR A 276 -14.69 -4.64 -2.31
C TYR A 276 -14.86 -3.12 -2.46
N VAL A 277 -14.46 -2.57 -3.61
CA VAL A 277 -14.53 -1.13 -3.93
C VAL A 277 -15.07 -0.93 -5.34
N LYS A 278 -15.68 0.23 -5.57
CA LYS A 278 -16.19 0.64 -6.88
C LYS A 278 -15.88 2.10 -7.17
N LYS A 279 -15.84 2.44 -8.46
CA LYS A 279 -15.70 3.82 -8.93
C LYS A 279 -17.08 4.37 -9.26
N VAL A 280 -17.37 5.57 -8.79
CA VAL A 280 -18.63 6.28 -9.05
C VAL A 280 -18.34 7.71 -9.51
N PRO A 281 -19.21 8.32 -10.34
CA PRO A 281 -19.07 9.72 -10.69
C PRO A 281 -19.15 10.61 -9.45
N VAL A 282 -18.43 11.73 -9.47
CA VAL A 282 -18.58 12.79 -8.46
C VAL A 282 -19.67 13.74 -8.93
N GLU A 283 -20.54 14.17 -8.03
CA GLU A 283 -21.58 15.17 -8.34
C GLU A 283 -20.97 16.45 -8.95
N PRO A 284 -21.57 17.02 -10.02
CA PRO A 284 -21.01 18.18 -10.72
C PRO A 284 -20.67 19.37 -9.81
N GLU A 285 -21.48 19.61 -8.78
CA GLU A 285 -21.24 20.68 -7.81
C GLU A 285 -19.98 20.49 -6.97
N ASN A 286 -19.59 19.23 -6.70
CA ASN A 286 -18.39 18.91 -5.94
C ASN A 286 -17.14 18.92 -6.82
N GLN A 287 -17.27 18.62 -8.11
CA GLN A 287 -16.16 18.73 -9.07
C GLN A 287 -15.57 20.16 -9.12
N LEU A 288 -16.42 21.17 -8.91
CA LEU A 288 -16.03 22.58 -8.89
C LEU A 288 -15.47 23.08 -7.55
N LYS A 289 -15.47 22.25 -6.50
CA LYS A 289 -14.97 22.60 -5.17
C LYS A 289 -13.60 21.99 -4.92
N PHE A 290 -12.82 22.66 -4.08
CA PHE A 290 -11.59 22.08 -3.53
C PHE A 290 -11.94 21.00 -2.50
N VAL A 291 -11.23 19.88 -2.55
CA VAL A 291 -11.35 18.77 -1.58
C VAL A 291 -10.89 19.20 -0.20
N LEU A 292 -9.81 19.98 -0.12
CA LEU A 292 -9.19 20.42 1.13
C LEU A 292 -9.38 21.92 1.34
N ASN A 293 -9.71 22.30 2.57
CA ASN A 293 -9.75 23.69 3.01
C ASN A 293 -8.35 24.19 3.42
N ASP A 294 -8.21 25.51 3.62
CA ASP A 294 -6.91 26.12 3.96
C ASP A 294 -6.32 25.57 5.26
N SER A 295 -7.12 25.28 6.28
CA SER A 295 -6.63 24.75 7.56
C SER A 295 -6.06 23.34 7.39
N GLU A 296 -6.81 22.46 6.71
CA GLU A 296 -6.39 21.09 6.40
C GLU A 296 -5.09 21.08 5.58
N LEU A 297 -4.95 21.99 4.62
CA LEU A 297 -3.72 22.12 3.84
C LEU A 297 -2.50 22.52 4.70
N HIS A 298 -2.67 23.43 5.66
CA HIS A 298 -1.59 23.82 6.55
C HIS A 298 -1.23 22.69 7.53
N GLU A 299 -2.21 21.96 8.05
CA GLU A 299 -1.98 20.80 8.91
C GLU A 299 -1.24 19.69 8.17
N LEU A 300 -1.71 19.34 6.97
CA LEU A 300 -1.09 18.31 6.14
C LEU A 300 0.33 18.71 5.71
N ALA A 301 0.56 19.96 5.32
CA ALA A 301 1.89 20.44 4.98
C ALA A 301 2.86 20.41 6.18
N LYS A 302 2.39 20.70 7.40
CA LYS A 302 3.21 20.59 8.61
C LYS A 302 3.62 19.14 8.87
N ALA A 303 2.68 18.21 8.70
CA ALA A 303 2.95 16.78 8.82
C ALA A 303 3.97 16.31 7.77
N ILE A 304 3.87 16.75 6.52
CA ILE A 304 4.82 16.38 5.45
C ILE A 304 6.23 16.90 5.74
N VAL A 305 6.37 18.16 6.16
CA VAL A 305 7.68 18.72 6.55
C VAL A 305 8.27 18.00 7.77
N LEU A 306 7.42 17.53 8.68
CA LEU A 306 7.87 16.73 9.81
C LEU A 306 8.41 15.37 9.36
N ILE A 307 7.69 14.69 8.46
CA ILE A 307 8.12 13.40 7.90
C ILE A 307 9.45 13.57 7.15
N GLU A 308 9.56 14.59 6.29
CA GLU A 308 10.80 14.88 5.57
C GLU A 308 12.00 15.03 6.52
N LYS A 309 11.88 15.85 7.56
CA LYS A 309 12.94 16.05 8.56
C LYS A 309 13.34 14.81 9.34
N HIS A 310 12.47 13.80 9.40
CA HIS A 310 12.76 12.54 10.10
C HIS A 310 13.60 11.60 9.23
N TYR A 311 13.39 11.64 7.91
CA TYR A 311 14.06 10.76 6.95
C TYR A 311 15.30 11.37 6.29
N ASP A 312 15.43 12.70 6.28
CA ASP A 312 16.66 13.42 5.90
C ASP A 312 17.79 13.21 6.93
#